data_AF-A0A2V8F6J3-F1
#
_entry.id   AF-A0A2V8F6J3-F1
#
_cell.length_a   1.000
_cell.length_b   1.000
_cell.length_c   1.000
_cell.angle_alpha   90.00
_cell.angle_beta   90.00
_cell.angle_gamma   90.00
#
_symmetry.space_group_name_H-M   'P 1'
#
loop_
_entity.id
_entity.type
_entity.pdbx_description
1 polymer ?
#
loop_
_entity_poly.entity_id
_entity_poly.type
_entity_poly.pdbx_seq_one_letter_code
_entity_poly.pdbx_strand_id
1 'polypeptide(L)'
;MIRRAPPISGRQEIANQRPARTCLTIVVIGIAGSALAVGLGCRGETLPRLNENARLNENAAHPQRVIRSISASSPGGDVLWSANLETGDLSQWSLPDSPGGPRAGGGVFNSGIAAANVEVAPVAHSGQHSVGLFIDTSGGADAPTSGTRLFRWLEPKMYQELYYRVWYYFPRRYTADGSPAWWNVQSWKSKHLDGDDPFFSLNVGNRLDGSMYLYLYDQNKRVSYTQAIANIPEAQWFRMDTFFRCAPQAGHVTVWQNGTLILDAADVQTRYSDGDCRWSVNNYSSSLNPATVTIYVDDAAICSRETCP
;
A
#
# COMPACT_ATOMS: atom_id res chain seq x y z
N MET A 1 9.76 21.92 57.74
CA MET A 1 10.12 20.49 57.66
C MET A 1 9.55 19.96 56.35
N ILE A 2 10.24 19.40 55.37
CA ILE A 2 11.65 19.07 55.14
C ILE A 2 11.86 19.28 53.61
N ARG A 3 12.90 20.05 53.25
CA ARG A 3 13.42 20.12 51.87
C ARG A 3 14.20 18.84 51.58
N ARG A 4 14.11 18.29 50.36
CA ARG A 4 15.19 17.49 49.76
C ARG A 4 15.42 17.90 48.31
N ALA A 5 16.69 18.14 48.02
CA ALA A 5 17.28 18.55 46.75
C ALA A 5 17.59 17.32 45.87
N PRO A 6 17.94 17.50 44.58
CA PRO A 6 18.15 16.42 43.61
C PRO A 6 19.62 15.95 43.56
N PRO A 7 19.93 14.81 42.91
CA PRO A 7 21.29 14.52 42.49
C PRO A 7 21.55 14.87 41.02
N ILE A 8 22.73 15.49 40.83
CA ILE A 8 23.45 15.78 39.59
C ILE A 8 24.42 14.62 39.31
N SER A 9 24.56 14.22 38.04
CA SER A 9 25.79 13.66 37.40
C SER A 9 25.36 13.05 36.05
N GLY A 10 25.90 13.37 34.88
CA GLY A 10 27.20 13.92 34.54
C GLY A 10 28.13 12.83 34.02
N ARG A 11 28.00 12.42 32.75
CA ARG A 11 29.08 11.77 32.00
C ARG A 11 28.95 12.04 30.49
N GLN A 12 29.84 12.89 29.98
CA GLN A 12 30.22 12.93 28.57
C GLN A 12 31.12 11.72 28.27
N GLU A 13 30.99 11.12 27.09
CA GLU A 13 32.14 10.51 26.42
C GLU A 13 31.93 10.41 24.89
N ILE A 14 32.70 11.25 24.20
CA ILE A 14 33.57 10.99 23.05
C ILE A 14 32.93 10.44 21.77
N ALA A 15 32.86 11.36 20.80
CA ALA A 15 32.74 11.13 19.37
C ALA A 15 33.83 10.19 18.83
N ASN A 16 33.44 9.27 17.95
CA ASN A 16 34.38 8.59 17.08
C ASN A 16 34.00 8.85 15.62
N GLN A 17 34.53 9.96 15.09
CA GLN A 17 34.52 10.28 13.68
C GLN A 17 35.44 9.30 12.94
N ARG A 18 34.94 8.67 11.89
CA ARG A 18 35.78 8.01 10.88
C ARG A 18 35.70 8.78 9.56
N PRO A 19 36.81 8.86 8.82
CA PRO A 19 37.03 9.87 7.78
C PRO A 19 36.18 9.66 6.53
N ALA A 20 35.75 10.78 5.98
CA ALA A 20 35.10 10.90 4.69
C ALA A 20 36.02 10.36 3.56
N ARG A 21 35.44 9.56 2.66
CA ARG A 21 36.07 9.24 1.38
C ARG A 21 35.92 10.45 0.47
N THR A 22 37.03 11.11 0.21
CA THR A 22 37.16 12.14 -0.81
C THR A 22 37.03 11.50 -2.19
N CYS A 23 35.89 11.65 -2.84
CA CYS A 23 35.80 11.50 -4.29
C CYS A 23 36.23 12.83 -4.93
N LEU A 24 37.29 12.76 -5.72
CA LEU A 24 37.77 13.85 -6.56
C LEU A 24 36.77 14.06 -7.69
N THR A 25 35.94 15.10 -7.59
CA THR A 25 35.13 15.58 -8.71
C THR A 25 36.00 16.53 -9.54
N ILE A 26 36.41 16.08 -10.73
CA ILE A 26 36.98 16.98 -11.74
C ILE A 26 35.82 17.75 -12.38
N VAL A 27 35.69 19.03 -12.02
CA VAL A 27 34.82 19.97 -12.74
C VAL A 27 35.61 20.49 -13.94
N VAL A 28 35.28 20.00 -15.13
CA VAL A 28 35.73 20.64 -16.38
C VAL A 28 34.78 21.81 -16.64
N ILE A 29 35.27 23.03 -16.41
CA ILE A 29 34.59 24.27 -16.81
C ILE A 29 34.80 24.43 -18.31
N GLY A 30 33.83 23.98 -19.10
CA GLY A 30 33.75 24.24 -20.53
C GLY A 30 33.10 25.59 -20.79
N ILE A 31 33.91 26.58 -21.17
CA ILE A 31 33.46 27.85 -21.72
C ILE A 31 32.90 27.60 -23.13
N ALA A 32 31.83 28.32 -23.43
CA ALA A 32 31.04 28.34 -24.67
C ALA A 32 31.74 27.92 -25.97
N GLY A 33 30.99 27.14 -26.77
CA GLY A 33 31.10 27.13 -28.22
C GLY A 33 31.73 25.87 -28.82
N SER A 34 30.97 25.24 -29.71
CA SER A 34 31.38 24.19 -30.66
C SER A 34 31.19 22.73 -30.18
N ALA A 35 30.18 22.11 -30.78
CA ALA A 35 29.97 20.67 -30.78
C ALA A 35 31.13 19.97 -31.47
N LEU A 36 31.74 18.99 -30.79
CA LEU A 36 32.64 18.01 -31.42
C LEU A 36 31.91 16.66 -31.42
N ALA A 37 31.53 16.21 -32.61
CA ALA A 37 31.07 14.85 -32.84
C ALA A 37 32.30 13.93 -32.95
N VAL A 38 32.38 12.91 -32.10
CA VAL A 38 33.35 11.81 -32.24
C VAL A 38 32.59 10.62 -32.84
N GLY A 39 32.81 10.39 -34.12
CA GLY A 39 32.36 9.19 -34.82
C GLY A 39 33.43 8.11 -34.78
N LEU A 40 33.07 6.91 -34.33
CA LEU A 40 33.76 5.68 -34.69
C LEU A 40 32.84 4.87 -35.59
N GLY A 41 33.26 4.68 -36.84
CA GLY A 41 32.62 3.81 -37.80
C GLY A 41 33.27 2.42 -37.82
N CYS A 42 32.44 1.39 -37.99
CA CYS A 42 32.84 0.11 -38.53
C CYS A 42 31.86 -0.27 -39.65
N ARG A 43 32.40 -0.46 -40.86
CA ARG A 43 31.84 -1.29 -41.96
C ARG A 43 31.67 -2.72 -41.42
N GLY A 44 30.76 -3.58 -41.86
CA GLY A 44 29.82 -3.61 -42.98
C GLY A 44 29.67 -5.09 -43.34
N GLU A 45 28.46 -5.60 -43.51
CA GLU A 45 28.25 -6.88 -44.21
C GLU A 45 26.80 -7.01 -44.68
N THR A 46 26.67 -7.64 -45.85
CA THR A 46 25.57 -7.62 -46.80
C THR A 46 24.44 -8.60 -46.50
N LEU A 47 23.21 -8.16 -46.76
CA LEU A 47 21.99 -8.98 -46.87
C LEU A 47 21.99 -9.86 -48.13
N PRO A 48 21.29 -11.00 -48.10
CA PRO A 48 20.57 -11.51 -49.27
C PRO A 48 19.06 -11.22 -49.13
N ARG A 49 18.52 -10.58 -50.18
CA ARG A 49 17.08 -10.45 -50.47
C ARG A 49 16.51 -11.81 -50.91
N LEU A 50 15.28 -12.11 -50.49
CA LEU A 50 14.37 -12.97 -51.25
C LEU A 50 12.97 -12.31 -51.37
N ASN A 51 12.69 -11.96 -52.62
CA ASN A 51 11.46 -11.73 -53.40
C ASN A 51 10.07 -11.59 -52.74
N GLU A 52 9.50 -10.41 -53.01
CA GLU A 52 8.23 -10.09 -53.69
C GLU A 52 7.21 -11.19 -54.10
N ASN A 53 5.94 -10.80 -53.88
CA ASN A 53 4.74 -10.98 -54.71
C ASN A 53 3.96 -12.32 -54.68
N ALA A 54 2.81 -12.28 -53.98
CA ALA A 54 1.56 -12.83 -54.51
C ALA A 54 0.35 -12.04 -53.97
N ARG A 55 -0.37 -11.40 -54.88
CA ARG A 55 -1.69 -10.77 -54.66
C ARG A 55 -2.79 -11.83 -54.67
N LEU A 56 -3.77 -11.61 -53.79
CA LEU A 56 -5.23 -11.87 -53.87
C LEU A 56 -5.76 -12.91 -54.88
N ASN A 57 -6.55 -13.87 -54.37
CA ASN A 57 -7.88 -14.14 -54.90
C ASN A 57 -8.80 -14.89 -53.91
N GLU A 58 -10.09 -14.68 -54.14
CA GLU A 58 -11.26 -14.84 -53.27
C GLU A 58 -11.77 -16.28 -53.05
N ASN A 59 -12.66 -16.38 -52.06
CA ASN A 59 -13.80 -17.30 -51.93
C ASN A 59 -13.54 -18.79 -51.69
N ALA A 60 -13.44 -19.15 -50.40
CA ALA A 60 -13.94 -20.44 -49.92
C ALA A 60 -14.56 -20.27 -48.52
N ALA A 61 -15.88 -20.45 -48.44
CA ALA A 61 -16.61 -20.54 -47.18
C ALA A 61 -16.06 -21.71 -46.35
N HIS A 62 -15.38 -21.39 -45.25
CA HIS A 62 -14.88 -22.36 -44.27
C HIS A 62 -15.67 -22.21 -42.97
N PRO A 63 -16.18 -23.30 -42.38
CA PRO A 63 -16.99 -23.22 -41.16
C PRO A 63 -16.14 -22.63 -40.03
N GLN A 64 -16.63 -21.55 -39.42
CA GLN A 64 -16.01 -20.96 -38.23
C GLN A 64 -16.02 -22.00 -37.11
N ARG A 65 -14.90 -22.70 -36.96
CA ARG A 65 -14.59 -23.49 -35.78
C ARG A 65 -14.39 -22.49 -34.65
N VAL A 66 -15.41 -22.36 -33.81
CA VAL A 66 -15.33 -21.62 -32.54
C VAL A 66 -14.23 -22.27 -31.70
N ILE A 67 -13.01 -21.74 -31.79
CA ILE A 67 -11.97 -22.04 -30.82
C ILE A 67 -12.39 -21.31 -29.55
N ARG A 68 -13.08 -22.02 -28.65
CA ARG A 68 -13.19 -21.57 -27.26
C ARG A 68 -11.77 -21.43 -26.74
N SER A 69 -11.29 -20.21 -26.59
CA SER A 69 -10.10 -19.95 -25.79
C SER A 69 -10.46 -20.37 -24.37
N ILE A 70 -10.01 -21.55 -23.96
CA ILE A 70 -9.99 -21.91 -22.56
C ILE A 70 -8.90 -21.03 -21.98
N SER A 71 -9.28 -19.90 -21.37
CA SER A 71 -8.38 -19.14 -20.53
C SER A 71 -7.89 -20.12 -19.46
N ALA A 72 -6.61 -20.50 -19.55
CA ALA A 72 -5.97 -21.24 -18.50
C ALA A 72 -6.05 -20.36 -17.25
N SER A 73 -6.87 -20.75 -16.27
CA SER A 73 -6.80 -20.20 -14.93
C SER A 73 -5.38 -20.48 -14.44
N SER A 74 -4.55 -19.45 -14.31
CA SER A 74 -3.34 -19.55 -13.49
C SER A 74 -3.76 -20.21 -12.17
N PRO A 75 -3.03 -21.22 -11.67
CA PRO A 75 -3.35 -21.82 -10.38
C PRO A 75 -3.38 -20.69 -9.35
N GLY A 76 -4.59 -20.32 -8.92
CA GLY A 76 -4.81 -19.24 -7.97
C GLY A 76 -4.00 -19.50 -6.72
N GLY A 77 -3.50 -18.44 -6.08
CA GLY A 77 -2.98 -18.57 -4.73
C GLY A 77 -4.04 -19.11 -3.80
N ASP A 78 -3.62 -19.88 -2.79
CA ASP A 78 -4.56 -20.32 -1.76
C ASP A 78 -4.99 -19.09 -0.96
N VAL A 79 -6.31 -18.84 -0.95
CA VAL A 79 -6.94 -17.81 -0.12
C VAL A 79 -6.83 -18.25 1.33
N LEU A 80 -6.07 -17.50 2.12
CA LEU A 80 -5.85 -17.80 3.54
C LEU A 80 -6.97 -17.22 4.39
N TRP A 81 -7.49 -16.07 3.98
CA TRP A 81 -8.61 -15.38 4.63
C TRP A 81 -9.29 -14.43 3.64
N SER A 82 -10.60 -14.21 3.83
CA SER A 82 -11.37 -13.23 3.07
C SER A 82 -12.57 -12.68 3.85
N ALA A 83 -12.98 -11.45 3.53
CA ALA A 83 -14.21 -10.82 3.99
C ALA A 83 -14.91 -10.10 2.83
N ASN A 84 -16.03 -10.67 2.40
CA ASN A 84 -16.96 -10.09 1.41
C ASN A 84 -18.19 -9.43 2.05
N LEU A 85 -18.27 -9.43 3.39
CA LEU A 85 -19.28 -8.74 4.20
C LEU A 85 -20.73 -9.21 4.04
N GLU A 86 -20.95 -10.26 3.25
CA GLU A 86 -22.28 -10.84 3.01
C GLU A 86 -22.89 -11.56 4.22
N THR A 87 -22.18 -11.64 5.34
CA THR A 87 -22.76 -12.02 6.64
C THR A 87 -23.65 -10.93 7.23
N GLY A 88 -23.58 -9.70 6.68
CA GLY A 88 -24.30 -8.53 7.20
C GLY A 88 -23.69 -7.95 8.47
N ASP A 89 -22.48 -8.36 8.84
CA ASP A 89 -21.75 -7.90 10.03
C ASP A 89 -20.23 -7.89 9.82
N LEU A 90 -19.48 -7.46 10.84
CA LEU A 90 -18.01 -7.37 10.79
C LEU A 90 -17.31 -8.64 11.33
N SER A 91 -18.04 -9.75 11.52
CA SER A 91 -17.51 -10.95 12.19
C SER A 91 -16.33 -11.59 11.44
N GLN A 92 -16.33 -11.51 10.10
CA GLN A 92 -15.26 -12.05 9.26
C GLN A 92 -13.87 -11.46 9.61
N TRP A 93 -13.81 -10.23 10.11
CA TRP A 93 -12.56 -9.59 10.51
C TRP A 93 -11.96 -10.15 11.80
N SER A 94 -12.77 -10.74 12.69
CA SER A 94 -12.30 -11.35 13.93
C SER A 94 -12.05 -12.85 13.84
N LEU A 95 -12.69 -13.54 12.90
CA LEU A 95 -12.62 -15.00 12.75
C LEU A 95 -11.25 -15.49 12.20
N PRO A 96 -10.86 -16.75 12.46
CA PRO A 96 -11.50 -17.67 13.39
C PRO A 96 -11.35 -17.17 14.82
N ASP A 97 -12.40 -17.38 15.63
CA ASP A 97 -12.24 -17.33 17.08
C ASP A 97 -11.62 -18.67 17.51
N SER A 98 -10.43 -18.64 18.11
CA SER A 98 -9.73 -19.84 18.57
C SER A 98 -9.88 -20.02 20.09
N PRO A 99 -9.63 -21.23 20.63
CA PRO A 99 -9.43 -21.40 22.07
C PRO A 99 -8.24 -20.54 22.51
N GLY A 100 -8.51 -19.45 23.22
CA GLY A 100 -7.55 -18.36 23.47
C GLY A 100 -8.22 -16.98 23.63
N GLY A 101 -9.47 -16.84 23.18
CA GLY A 101 -10.32 -15.67 23.40
C GLY A 101 -10.97 -15.15 22.11
N PRO A 102 -11.94 -14.23 22.22
CA PRO A 102 -12.54 -13.57 21.04
C PRO A 102 -11.45 -12.80 20.26
N ARG A 103 -11.60 -12.65 18.93
CA ARG A 103 -10.68 -11.91 18.05
C ARG A 103 -9.35 -12.62 17.75
N ALA A 104 -9.27 -13.93 17.77
CA ALA A 104 -7.98 -14.60 17.51
C ALA A 104 -7.40 -14.29 16.12
N GLY A 105 -8.25 -14.04 15.12
CA GLY A 105 -7.87 -13.66 13.76
C GLY A 105 -7.44 -12.19 13.58
N GLY A 106 -8.15 -11.29 14.25
CA GLY A 106 -8.16 -9.87 13.92
C GLY A 106 -9.30 -9.13 14.63
N GLY A 107 -9.64 -7.92 14.17
CA GLY A 107 -10.82 -7.22 14.70
C GLY A 107 -10.93 -5.76 14.30
N VAL A 108 -11.95 -5.09 14.82
CA VAL A 108 -12.31 -3.71 14.48
C VAL A 108 -12.02 -2.78 15.64
N PHE A 109 -11.31 -1.68 15.38
CA PHE A 109 -10.80 -0.77 16.40
C PHE A 109 -10.98 0.70 16.02
N ASN A 110 -11.84 1.38 16.78
CA ASN A 110 -12.15 2.80 16.59
C ASN A 110 -11.43 3.66 17.65
N SER A 111 -11.02 4.87 17.28
CA SER A 111 -10.51 5.91 18.18
C SER A 111 -10.96 7.29 17.72
N GLY A 112 -11.07 8.25 18.64
CA GLY A 112 -11.63 9.56 18.34
C GLY A 112 -13.12 9.44 17.99
N ILE A 113 -13.58 10.25 17.04
CA ILE A 113 -14.95 10.21 16.52
C ILE A 113 -14.93 9.35 15.25
N ALA A 114 -15.18 8.05 15.41
CA ALA A 114 -15.04 7.07 14.33
C ALA A 114 -16.00 5.88 14.50
N ALA A 115 -16.39 5.28 13.37
CA ALA A 115 -17.23 4.10 13.33
C ALA A 115 -16.90 3.23 12.11
N ALA A 116 -17.13 1.92 12.22
CA ALA A 116 -17.19 1.00 11.09
C ALA A 116 -18.56 0.35 11.12
N ASN A 117 -19.30 0.50 10.02
CA ASN A 117 -20.65 -0.05 9.89
C ASN A 117 -20.73 -0.84 8.59
N VAL A 118 -21.43 -1.98 8.63
CA VAL A 118 -21.81 -2.66 7.39
C VAL A 118 -22.94 -1.85 6.75
N GLU A 119 -22.75 -1.52 5.48
CA GLU A 119 -23.64 -0.71 4.68
C GLU A 119 -24.31 -1.61 3.64
N VAL A 120 -25.59 -1.39 3.39
CA VAL A 120 -26.34 -2.11 2.34
C VAL A 120 -26.30 -1.29 1.05
N ALA A 121 -26.33 -1.98 -0.10
CA ALA A 121 -26.42 -1.41 -1.45
C ALA A 121 -27.27 -0.12 -1.51
N PRO A 122 -26.79 0.94 -2.21
CA PRO A 122 -26.10 0.83 -3.50
C PRO A 122 -24.57 0.84 -3.46
N VAL A 123 -23.92 0.90 -2.29
CA VAL A 123 -22.46 1.08 -2.19
C VAL A 123 -21.75 -0.23 -1.87
N ALA A 124 -22.15 -1.34 -2.49
CA ALA A 124 -21.41 -2.60 -2.42
C ALA A 124 -20.57 -2.78 -3.70
N HIS A 125 -19.38 -3.39 -3.60
CA HIS A 125 -18.60 -3.75 -4.78
C HIS A 125 -19.14 -5.05 -5.37
N SER A 126 -19.34 -6.04 -4.51
CA SER A 126 -20.03 -7.29 -4.84
C SER A 126 -21.20 -7.51 -3.88
N GLY A 127 -22.14 -8.39 -4.24
CA GLY A 127 -23.25 -8.75 -3.36
C GLY A 127 -24.12 -7.57 -2.93
N GLN A 128 -24.42 -7.51 -1.63
CA GLN A 128 -25.34 -6.54 -1.02
C GLN A 128 -24.66 -5.64 0.01
N HIS A 129 -23.49 -6.01 0.50
CA HIS A 129 -22.88 -5.36 1.66
C HIS A 129 -21.49 -4.82 1.35
N SER A 130 -21.16 -3.68 1.93
CA SER A 130 -19.76 -3.22 2.10
C SER A 130 -19.57 -2.71 3.52
N VAL A 131 -18.36 -2.28 3.89
CA VAL A 131 -18.15 -1.60 5.17
C VAL A 131 -17.80 -0.14 4.94
N GLY A 132 -18.61 0.74 5.53
CA GLY A 132 -18.36 2.16 5.65
C GLY A 132 -17.41 2.43 6.80
N LEU A 133 -16.23 2.97 6.49
CA LEU A 133 -15.23 3.40 7.44
C LEU A 133 -15.35 4.90 7.67
N PHE A 134 -16.04 5.30 8.74
CA PHE A 134 -16.33 6.68 9.08
C PHE A 134 -15.29 7.24 10.07
N ILE A 135 -14.82 8.46 9.80
CA ILE A 135 -14.11 9.31 10.77
C ILE A 135 -14.59 10.77 10.70
N ASP A 136 -14.48 11.46 11.82
CA ASP A 136 -14.63 12.90 11.92
C ASP A 136 -13.40 13.52 12.61
N THR A 137 -12.66 14.34 11.87
CA THR A 137 -11.45 15.02 12.34
C THR A 137 -11.71 16.41 12.91
N SER A 138 -12.97 16.81 13.13
CA SER A 138 -13.34 18.12 13.69
C SER A 138 -13.18 18.21 15.22
N GLY A 139 -12.80 17.11 15.88
CA GLY A 139 -12.71 16.98 17.34
C GLY A 139 -11.65 17.86 18.04
N GLY A 140 -10.87 18.65 17.29
CA GLY A 140 -9.94 19.62 17.84
C GLY A 140 -8.88 19.01 18.77
N ALA A 141 -8.55 19.71 19.86
CA ALA A 141 -7.54 19.25 20.82
C ALA A 141 -7.96 18.01 21.64
N ASP A 142 -9.27 17.79 21.80
CA ASP A 142 -9.81 16.70 22.63
C ASP A 142 -9.83 15.35 21.90
N ALA A 143 -9.86 15.37 20.57
CA ALA A 143 -9.71 14.20 19.71
C ALA A 143 -8.82 14.54 18.50
N PRO A 144 -7.51 14.70 18.71
CA PRO A 144 -6.59 15.18 17.66
C PRO A 144 -6.40 14.17 16.52
N THR A 145 -6.97 12.97 16.63
CA THR A 145 -6.92 11.95 15.59
C THR A 145 -8.13 11.04 15.69
N SER A 146 -8.80 10.81 14.55
CA SER A 146 -9.94 9.90 14.44
C SER A 146 -9.60 8.77 13.49
N GLY A 147 -9.97 7.53 13.87
CA GLY A 147 -9.55 6.35 13.15
C GLY A 147 -10.47 5.17 13.33
N THR A 148 -10.84 4.53 12.22
CA THR A 148 -11.37 3.18 12.21
C THR A 148 -10.40 2.26 11.47
N ARG A 149 -10.14 1.08 12.05
CA ARG A 149 -9.11 0.14 11.56
C ARG A 149 -9.63 -1.28 11.66
N LEU A 150 -9.65 -1.97 10.54
CA LEU A 150 -9.99 -3.39 10.42
C LEU A 150 -8.69 -4.18 10.35
N PHE A 151 -8.35 -4.88 11.44
CA PHE A 151 -7.08 -5.58 11.60
C PHE A 151 -7.17 -7.07 11.27
N ARG A 152 -6.07 -7.61 10.73
CA ARG A 152 -5.72 -9.02 10.74
C ARG A 152 -4.31 -9.20 11.29
N TRP A 153 -4.12 -10.23 12.09
CA TRP A 153 -2.80 -10.61 12.58
C TRP A 153 -2.55 -12.11 12.54
N LEU A 154 -3.57 -12.95 12.37
CA LEU A 154 -3.36 -14.39 12.33
C LEU A 154 -2.53 -14.79 11.11
N GLU A 155 -2.91 -14.37 9.91
CA GLU A 155 -2.18 -14.74 8.70
C GLU A 155 -0.77 -14.12 8.67
N PRO A 156 -0.57 -12.81 8.93
CA PRO A 156 0.76 -12.19 8.90
C PRO A 156 1.72 -12.65 10.01
N LYS A 157 1.22 -13.35 11.04
CA LYS A 157 2.06 -14.04 12.05
C LYS A 157 2.57 -15.40 11.58
N MET A 158 1.83 -16.05 10.69
CA MET A 158 2.09 -17.43 10.26
C MET A 158 2.89 -17.47 8.96
N TYR A 159 2.77 -16.45 8.12
CA TYR A 159 3.37 -16.41 6.79
C TYR A 159 4.26 -15.18 6.64
N GLN A 160 5.47 -15.42 6.10
CA GLN A 160 6.45 -14.35 5.88
C GLN A 160 6.09 -13.47 4.68
N GLU A 161 5.51 -14.07 3.64
CA GLU A 161 5.16 -13.39 2.39
C GLU A 161 3.67 -13.55 2.16
N LEU A 162 2.99 -12.43 1.96
CA LEU A 162 1.54 -12.39 1.77
C LEU A 162 1.16 -11.39 0.71
N TYR A 163 0.07 -11.70 0.02
CA TYR A 163 -0.62 -10.81 -0.90
C TYR A 163 -1.95 -10.39 -0.28
N TYR A 164 -2.23 -9.10 -0.33
CA TYR A 164 -3.43 -8.48 0.22
C TYR A 164 -4.22 -7.85 -0.92
N ARG A 165 -5.53 -8.11 -0.95
CA ARG A 165 -6.45 -7.46 -1.88
C ARG A 165 -7.54 -6.75 -1.09
N VAL A 166 -7.90 -5.55 -1.52
CA VAL A 166 -9.05 -4.80 -1.00
C VAL A 166 -9.63 -3.96 -2.12
N TRP A 167 -10.95 -3.92 -2.24
CA TRP A 167 -11.64 -2.93 -3.06
C TRP A 167 -11.94 -1.70 -2.22
N TYR A 168 -11.65 -0.52 -2.76
CA TYR A 168 -11.89 0.77 -2.11
C TYR A 168 -12.83 1.63 -2.95
N TYR A 169 -13.65 2.42 -2.27
CA TYR A 169 -14.50 3.44 -2.88
C TYR A 169 -14.40 4.74 -2.10
N PHE A 170 -14.03 5.82 -2.80
CA PHE A 170 -13.95 7.17 -2.26
C PHE A 170 -15.10 7.97 -2.87
N PRO A 171 -16.13 8.37 -2.11
CA PRO A 171 -17.35 8.99 -2.68
C PRO A 171 -17.11 10.32 -3.38
N ARG A 172 -16.05 11.02 -3.01
CA ARG A 172 -15.68 12.34 -3.48
C ARG A 172 -14.20 12.60 -3.17
N ARG A 173 -13.70 13.71 -3.68
CA ARG A 173 -12.41 14.27 -3.28
C ARG A 173 -12.38 14.68 -1.81
N TYR A 174 -11.24 14.39 -1.17
CA TYR A 174 -10.85 14.89 0.14
C TYR A 174 -9.42 15.40 0.09
N THR A 175 -9.05 16.24 1.04
CA THR A 175 -7.69 16.75 1.20
C THR A 175 -7.22 16.51 2.63
N ALA A 176 -6.02 15.94 2.80
CA ALA A 176 -5.35 15.95 4.09
C ALA A 176 -4.67 17.31 4.29
N ASP A 177 -5.08 18.06 5.32
CA ASP A 177 -4.70 19.46 5.53
C ASP A 177 -4.09 19.75 6.91
N GLY A 178 -3.72 18.69 7.64
CA GLY A 178 -3.03 18.79 8.94
C GLY A 178 -1.57 19.25 8.84
N SER A 179 -0.93 19.43 10.00
CA SER A 179 0.50 19.73 10.11
C SER A 179 1.18 18.75 11.10
N PRO A 180 1.81 17.66 10.60
CA PRO A 180 1.92 17.26 9.20
C PRO A 180 0.59 16.71 8.63
N ALA A 181 0.41 16.85 7.31
CA ALA A 181 -0.73 16.27 6.61
C ALA A 181 -0.51 14.78 6.35
N TRP A 182 -1.44 13.94 6.78
CA TRP A 182 -1.43 12.50 6.50
C TRP A 182 -2.83 11.92 6.55
N TRP A 183 -3.05 10.87 5.78
CA TRP A 183 -4.29 10.09 5.80
C TRP A 183 -3.95 8.64 5.47
N ASN A 184 -4.01 7.78 6.48
CA ASN A 184 -3.68 6.37 6.36
C ASN A 184 -4.92 5.54 6.01
N VAL A 185 -4.82 4.78 4.91
CA VAL A 185 -5.89 3.89 4.43
C VAL A 185 -5.54 2.41 4.52
N GLN A 186 -4.25 2.10 4.70
CA GLN A 186 -3.77 0.75 4.98
C GLN A 186 -2.48 0.80 5.79
N SER A 187 -2.22 -0.15 6.66
CA SER A 187 -0.97 -0.19 7.42
C SER A 187 -0.48 -1.62 7.67
N TRP A 188 0.84 -1.74 7.74
CA TRP A 188 1.53 -2.89 8.29
C TRP A 188 2.27 -2.47 9.54
N LYS A 189 1.99 -3.19 10.63
CA LYS A 189 2.56 -2.93 11.95
C LYS A 189 3.44 -4.07 12.38
N SER A 190 4.36 -3.78 13.28
CA SER A 190 5.08 -4.79 14.03
C SER A 190 4.80 -4.66 15.51
N LYS A 191 4.32 -5.75 16.11
CA LYS A 191 4.18 -5.84 17.56
C LYS A 191 5.25 -6.73 18.15
N HIS A 192 5.90 -6.23 19.19
CA HIS A 192 6.80 -6.97 20.04
C HIS A 192 6.38 -6.74 21.51
N LEU A 193 7.25 -7.05 22.49
CA LEU A 193 6.86 -6.99 23.91
C LEU A 193 6.50 -5.58 24.38
N ASP A 194 7.24 -4.56 23.94
CA ASP A 194 7.14 -3.19 24.46
C ASP A 194 6.43 -2.21 23.51
N GLY A 195 6.00 -2.68 22.34
CA GLY A 195 5.52 -1.80 21.27
C GLY A 195 4.63 -2.49 20.24
N ASP A 196 3.80 -1.68 19.58
CA ASP A 196 2.95 -2.06 18.45
C ASP A 196 2.92 -0.87 17.48
N ASP A 197 3.94 -0.80 16.62
CA ASP A 197 4.22 0.37 15.81
C ASP A 197 3.91 0.12 14.33
N PRO A 198 3.34 1.11 13.61
CA PRO A 198 3.31 1.06 12.15
C PRO A 198 4.73 1.11 11.60
N PHE A 199 5.03 0.20 10.65
CA PHE A 199 6.28 0.20 9.89
C PHE A 199 6.07 0.80 8.50
N PHE A 200 4.94 0.44 7.89
CA PHE A 200 4.51 0.99 6.61
C PHE A 200 3.06 1.43 6.68
N SER A 201 2.78 2.52 5.97
CA SER A 201 1.46 3.10 5.81
C SER A 201 1.22 3.43 4.36
N LEU A 202 0.16 2.87 3.77
CA LEU A 202 -0.36 3.37 2.51
C LEU A 202 -1.26 4.56 2.82
N ASN A 203 -0.82 5.73 2.36
CA ASN A 203 -1.46 7.00 2.63
C ASN A 203 -2.06 7.61 1.37
N VAL A 204 -3.02 8.51 1.57
CA VAL A 204 -3.60 9.35 0.53
C VAL A 204 -2.99 10.75 0.60
N GLY A 205 -2.57 11.27 -0.54
CA GLY A 205 -2.18 12.66 -0.75
C GLY A 205 -2.93 13.28 -1.91
N ASN A 206 -2.70 14.57 -2.14
CA ASN A 206 -3.28 15.31 -3.26
C ASN A 206 -2.19 15.84 -4.18
N ARG A 207 -2.42 15.80 -5.49
CA ARG A 207 -1.60 16.51 -6.49
C ARG A 207 -1.97 17.99 -6.53
N LEU A 208 -1.22 18.76 -7.32
CA LEU A 208 -1.47 20.19 -7.55
C LEU A 208 -2.86 20.48 -8.13
N ASP A 209 -3.42 19.57 -8.92
CA ASP A 209 -4.79 19.67 -9.47
C ASP A 209 -5.88 19.20 -8.48
N GLY A 210 -5.48 18.84 -7.26
CA GLY A 210 -6.34 18.31 -6.21
C GLY A 210 -6.65 16.82 -6.33
N SER A 211 -6.27 16.14 -7.42
CA SER A 211 -6.52 14.70 -7.58
C SER A 211 -5.85 13.91 -6.46
N MET A 212 -6.58 12.93 -5.92
CA MET A 212 -6.05 12.06 -4.86
C MET A 212 -5.10 11.01 -5.44
N TYR A 213 -4.09 10.62 -4.68
CA TYR A 213 -3.16 9.55 -5.04
C TYR A 213 -2.66 8.79 -3.81
N LEU A 214 -2.25 7.54 -4.05
CA LEU A 214 -1.61 6.70 -3.05
C LEU A 214 -0.10 6.95 -3.01
N TYR A 215 0.46 7.00 -1.80
CA TYR A 215 1.89 6.95 -1.54
C TYR A 215 2.18 6.06 -0.32
N LEU A 216 3.37 5.47 -0.28
CA LEU A 216 3.78 4.60 0.83
C LEU A 216 4.72 5.38 1.75
N TYR A 217 4.40 5.44 3.04
CA TYR A 217 5.23 6.09 4.05
C TYR A 217 5.88 5.03 4.95
N ASP A 218 7.21 5.04 5.00
CA ASP A 218 8.04 4.23 5.91
C ASP A 218 8.20 5.00 7.22
N GLN A 219 7.58 4.51 8.30
CA GLN A 219 7.57 5.18 9.60
C GLN A 219 8.94 5.13 10.29
N ASN A 220 9.70 4.07 10.04
CA ASN A 220 10.98 3.84 10.67
C ASN A 220 12.05 4.78 10.10
N LYS A 221 12.12 4.89 8.76
CA LYS A 221 13.03 5.80 8.07
C LYS A 221 12.49 7.22 7.92
N ARG A 222 11.19 7.42 8.14
CA ARG A 222 10.48 8.70 7.92
C ARG A 222 10.62 9.20 6.49
N VAL A 223 10.45 8.29 5.52
CA VAL A 223 10.54 8.59 4.09
C VAL A 223 9.28 8.14 3.36
N SER A 224 8.91 8.87 2.31
CA SER A 224 7.79 8.53 1.44
C SER A 224 8.28 8.01 0.10
N TYR A 225 7.69 6.92 -0.37
CA TYR A 225 7.75 6.44 -1.73
C TYR A 225 6.51 6.96 -2.47
N THR A 226 6.73 7.74 -3.51
CA THR A 226 5.68 8.43 -4.27
C THR A 226 5.59 7.91 -5.70
N GLN A 227 4.51 8.27 -6.40
CA GLN A 227 4.24 7.81 -7.76
C GLN A 227 3.44 8.86 -8.54
N ALA A 228 3.55 8.82 -9.87
CA ALA A 228 2.84 9.71 -10.80
C ALA A 228 1.98 8.95 -11.83
N ILE A 229 1.77 7.66 -11.62
CA ILE A 229 1.18 6.70 -12.55
C ILE A 229 -0.35 6.70 -12.46
N ALA A 230 -0.92 6.67 -11.25
CA ALA A 230 -2.36 6.48 -11.05
C ALA A 230 -2.95 7.45 -10.02
N ASN A 231 -4.19 7.86 -10.26
CA ASN A 231 -4.99 8.64 -9.33
C ASN A 231 -5.99 7.72 -8.64
N ILE A 232 -6.40 8.03 -7.42
CA ILE A 232 -7.56 7.38 -6.80
C ILE A 232 -8.80 7.89 -7.54
N PRO A 233 -9.62 7.02 -8.15
CA PRO A 233 -10.84 7.46 -8.81
C PRO A 233 -11.89 7.86 -7.78
N GLU A 234 -12.63 8.93 -8.08
CA GLU A 234 -13.72 9.44 -7.25
C GLU A 234 -15.04 8.79 -7.68
N ALA A 235 -15.88 8.46 -6.71
CA ALA A 235 -17.19 7.82 -6.90
C ALA A 235 -17.13 6.53 -7.74
N GLN A 236 -16.03 5.78 -7.63
CA GLN A 236 -15.82 4.51 -8.34
C GLN A 236 -15.04 3.54 -7.46
N TRP A 237 -15.38 2.26 -7.58
CA TRP A 237 -14.60 1.19 -6.99
C TRP A 237 -13.28 1.03 -7.73
N PHE A 238 -12.20 0.84 -6.97
CA PHE A 238 -10.92 0.41 -7.51
C PHE A 238 -10.30 -0.66 -6.63
N ARG A 239 -9.52 -1.51 -7.27
CA ARG A 239 -8.83 -2.61 -6.61
C ARG A 239 -7.43 -2.19 -6.21
N MET A 240 -7.06 -2.49 -4.98
CA MET A 240 -5.70 -2.41 -4.50
C MET A 240 -5.20 -3.83 -4.23
N ASP A 241 -4.05 -4.16 -4.81
CA ASP A 241 -3.30 -5.37 -4.51
C ASP A 241 -1.96 -4.95 -3.86
N THR A 242 -1.54 -5.61 -2.78
CA THR A 242 -0.23 -5.37 -2.16
C THR A 242 0.47 -6.68 -1.86
N PHE A 243 1.76 -6.76 -2.20
CA PHE A 243 2.67 -7.78 -1.69
C PHE A 243 3.42 -7.21 -0.49
N PHE A 244 3.53 -7.99 0.58
CA PHE A 244 4.31 -7.62 1.75
C PHE A 244 5.14 -8.83 2.24
N ARG A 245 6.45 -8.64 2.29
CA ARG A 245 7.38 -9.56 2.95
C ARG A 245 7.70 -9.04 4.35
N CYS A 246 7.21 -9.75 5.36
CA CYS A 246 7.43 -9.52 6.78
C CYS A 246 8.84 -9.97 7.22
N ALA A 247 9.79 -9.05 7.29
CA ALA A 247 11.17 -9.36 7.65
C ALA A 247 11.87 -8.20 8.38
N PRO A 248 12.77 -8.50 9.33
CA PRO A 248 13.50 -7.46 10.04
C PRO A 248 14.62 -6.86 9.19
N GLN A 249 15.00 -7.55 8.12
CA GLN A 249 15.92 -7.13 7.07
C GLN A 249 15.44 -7.77 5.76
N ALA A 250 15.73 -7.16 4.60
CA ALA A 250 15.32 -7.67 3.30
C ALA A 250 13.79 -7.87 3.14
N GLY A 251 13.01 -7.05 3.86
CA GLY A 251 11.58 -6.91 3.66
C GLY A 251 11.29 -6.20 2.34
N HIS A 252 10.04 -6.30 1.90
CA HIS A 252 9.62 -5.82 0.59
C HIS A 252 8.15 -5.44 0.64
N VAL A 253 7.81 -4.30 0.06
CA VAL A 253 6.43 -3.85 -0.14
C VAL A 253 6.24 -3.49 -1.61
N THR A 254 5.25 -4.08 -2.27
CA THR A 254 4.90 -3.75 -3.66
C THR A 254 3.40 -3.49 -3.74
N VAL A 255 2.99 -2.40 -4.38
CA VAL A 255 1.59 -1.98 -4.43
C VAL A 255 1.15 -1.80 -5.88
N TRP A 256 0.01 -2.38 -6.21
CA TRP A 256 -0.68 -2.22 -7.48
C TRP A 256 -2.06 -1.59 -7.28
N GLN A 257 -2.44 -0.72 -8.21
CA GLN A 257 -3.78 -0.16 -8.31
C GLN A 257 -4.40 -0.60 -9.64
N ASN A 258 -5.53 -1.28 -9.59
CA ASN A 258 -6.19 -1.86 -10.77
C ASN A 258 -5.23 -2.70 -11.65
N GLY A 259 -4.33 -3.46 -11.02
CA GLY A 259 -3.31 -4.26 -11.69
C GLY A 259 -2.09 -3.49 -12.22
N THR A 260 -2.07 -2.16 -12.10
CA THR A 260 -0.90 -1.35 -12.48
C THR A 260 0.03 -1.20 -11.28
N LEU A 261 1.31 -1.56 -11.43
CA LEU A 261 2.33 -1.34 -10.40
C LEU A 261 2.50 0.17 -10.16
N ILE A 262 2.31 0.62 -8.92
CA ILE A 262 2.45 2.03 -8.57
C ILE A 262 3.59 2.30 -7.59
N LEU A 263 3.94 1.36 -6.73
CA LEU A 263 4.98 1.52 -5.72
C LEU A 263 5.74 0.21 -5.53
N ASP A 264 7.06 0.27 -5.36
CA ASP A 264 7.90 -0.89 -5.06
C ASP A 264 9.06 -0.47 -4.15
N ALA A 265 9.10 -1.04 -2.95
CA ALA A 265 10.09 -0.76 -1.91
C ALA A 265 10.73 -2.07 -1.45
N ALA A 266 11.85 -2.44 -2.09
CA ALA A 266 12.64 -3.61 -1.77
C ALA A 266 13.76 -3.32 -0.77
N ASP A 267 14.31 -4.37 -0.15
CA ASP A 267 15.42 -4.31 0.81
C ASP A 267 15.19 -3.34 1.98
N VAL A 268 13.94 -3.30 2.47
CA VAL A 268 13.50 -2.47 3.59
C VAL A 268 13.32 -3.28 4.87
N GLN A 269 13.23 -2.61 6.02
CA GLN A 269 12.84 -3.25 7.26
C GLN A 269 11.32 -3.16 7.40
N THR A 270 10.62 -4.28 7.48
CA THR A 270 9.16 -4.33 7.57
C THR A 270 8.63 -4.79 8.94
N ARG A 271 9.54 -5.14 9.86
CA ARG A 271 9.22 -5.40 11.28
C ARG A 271 10.41 -5.25 12.21
N TYR A 272 10.16 -5.27 13.52
CA TYR A 272 11.21 -5.48 14.52
C TYR A 272 11.81 -6.88 14.40
N SER A 273 13.07 -7.05 14.85
CA SER A 273 13.77 -8.35 14.85
C SER A 273 13.05 -9.43 15.65
N ASP A 274 12.48 -9.04 16.77
CA ASP A 274 11.72 -9.84 17.73
C ASP A 274 10.20 -9.67 17.59
N GLY A 275 9.75 -8.85 16.62
CA GLY A 275 8.33 -8.55 16.43
C GLY A 275 7.60 -9.49 15.47
N ASP A 276 6.28 -9.54 15.62
CA ASP A 276 5.35 -10.07 14.62
C ASP A 276 5.02 -9.05 13.53
N CYS A 277 4.25 -9.45 12.51
CA CYS A 277 3.61 -8.54 11.57
C CYS A 277 2.10 -8.56 11.73
N ARG A 278 1.48 -7.42 11.43
CA ARG A 278 0.02 -7.24 11.42
C ARG A 278 -0.36 -6.35 10.27
N TRP A 279 -1.57 -6.52 9.80
CA TRP A 279 -2.11 -5.78 8.68
C TRP A 279 -3.43 -5.12 9.07
N SER A 280 -3.70 -3.94 8.53
CA SER A 280 -5.01 -3.33 8.68
C SER A 280 -5.44 -2.48 7.49
N VAL A 281 -6.75 -2.46 7.28
CA VAL A 281 -7.46 -1.55 6.37
C VAL A 281 -8.10 -0.44 7.21
N ASN A 282 -7.83 0.81 6.84
CA ASN A 282 -8.01 1.93 7.74
C ASN A 282 -8.77 3.07 7.07
N ASN A 283 -9.38 3.90 7.90
CA ASN A 283 -9.59 5.31 7.61
C ASN A 283 -9.08 6.06 8.84
N TYR A 284 -7.88 6.65 8.76
CA TYR A 284 -7.19 7.19 9.94
C TYR A 284 -6.45 8.48 9.59
N SER A 285 -6.80 9.58 10.26
CA SER A 285 -6.17 10.89 10.04
C SER A 285 -6.37 11.82 11.24
N SER A 286 -5.54 12.86 11.32
CA SER A 286 -5.70 13.98 12.27
C SER A 286 -6.46 15.17 11.70
N SER A 287 -6.51 15.34 10.37
CA SER A 287 -7.17 16.49 9.74
C SER A 287 -7.44 16.22 8.28
N LEU A 288 -8.71 16.34 7.90
CA LEU A 288 -9.21 16.21 6.53
C LEU A 288 -10.13 17.38 6.20
N ASN A 289 -10.23 17.69 4.91
CA ASN A 289 -11.23 18.57 4.36
C ASN A 289 -11.98 17.87 3.22
N PRO A 290 -13.31 17.69 3.33
CA PRO A 290 -14.13 17.93 4.53
C PRO A 290 -13.71 17.08 5.74
N ALA A 291 -13.92 17.59 6.96
CA ALA A 291 -13.49 16.94 8.21
C ALA A 291 -14.18 15.60 8.49
N THR A 292 -15.39 15.42 7.94
CA THR A 292 -16.14 14.18 8.04
C THR A 292 -15.96 13.36 6.76
N VAL A 293 -15.45 12.13 6.93
CA VAL A 293 -15.06 11.26 5.83
C VAL A 293 -15.56 9.84 6.07
N THR A 294 -16.28 9.31 5.08
CA THR A 294 -16.56 7.87 4.96
C THR A 294 -15.94 7.39 3.66
N ILE A 295 -15.05 6.41 3.76
CA ILE A 295 -14.65 5.59 2.61
C ILE A 295 -15.26 4.20 2.78
N TYR A 296 -15.47 3.49 1.68
CA TYR A 296 -16.04 2.16 1.72
C TYR A 296 -14.98 1.16 1.27
N VAL A 297 -14.97 0.00 1.90
CA VAL A 297 -14.14 -1.13 1.49
C VAL A 297 -14.97 -2.39 1.39
N ASP A 298 -14.53 -3.28 0.51
CA ASP A 298 -15.22 -4.53 0.22
C ASP A 298 -14.25 -5.58 -0.32
N ASP A 299 -14.69 -6.84 -0.35
CA ASP A 299 -13.98 -7.99 -0.93
C ASP A 299 -12.49 -8.05 -0.54
N ALA A 300 -12.23 -7.94 0.76
CA ALA A 300 -10.88 -8.02 1.31
C ALA A 300 -10.38 -9.47 1.32
N ALA A 301 -9.12 -9.71 0.96
CA ALA A 301 -8.52 -11.03 0.98
C ALA A 301 -7.03 -11.01 1.33
N ILE A 302 -6.56 -12.12 1.91
CA ILE A 302 -5.15 -12.44 2.13
C ILE A 302 -4.85 -13.77 1.44
N CYS A 303 -3.80 -13.80 0.61
CA CYS A 303 -3.45 -14.95 -0.20
C CYS A 303 -1.95 -15.28 -0.07
N SER A 304 -1.63 -16.55 -0.23
CA SER A 304 -0.23 -17.04 -0.19
C SER A 304 0.54 -16.81 -1.51
N ARG A 305 -0.16 -16.42 -2.58
CA ARG A 305 0.43 -16.08 -3.90
C ARG A 305 -0.33 -14.91 -4.51
N GLU A 306 0.23 -14.35 -5.58
CA GLU A 306 -0.22 -13.12 -6.25
C GLU A 306 -1.71 -13.09 -6.65
N THR A 307 -2.28 -14.26 -6.92
CA THR A 307 -3.70 -14.38 -7.30
C THR A 307 -4.58 -14.53 -6.08
N CYS A 308 -5.20 -13.42 -5.67
CA CYS A 308 -6.42 -13.41 -4.87
C CYS A 308 -7.67 -13.50 -5.78
N PRO A 309 -8.81 -14.01 -5.28
CA PRO A 309 -10.10 -13.98 -5.97
C PRO A 309 -10.62 -12.56 -6.20
#